data_AF-A0A817KVS8-F1
#
_entry.id   AF-A0A817KVS8-F1
#
_cell.length_a   1.000
_cell.length_b   1.000
_cell.length_c   1.000
_cell.angle_alpha   90.00
_cell.angle_beta   90.00
_cell.angle_gamma   90.00
#
_symmetry.space_group_name_H-M   'P 1'
#
loop_
_entity.id
_entity.type
_entity.pdbx_description
1 polymer ?
#
loop_
_entity_poly.entity_id
_entity_poly.type
_entity_poly.pdbx_seq_one_letter_code
_entity_poly.pdbx_strand_id
1 'polypeptide(L)'
;MDLVTNYRHDYITPDVSSIKNNQHITRDIIQEEKVYTRRPMNGISQTSFDFRPYTKHRPPPPADTEPFLSQITIGNSFTPIEKASQYRTDYPGHNTTQHPRQPAVVPKDHQQAYVAPMQKMDTLTVTQRDFQPIDMNTLPRIRLVPLKSSLSINDQTGPMESMTMTRYHYQPYESTMSKRRYGELMPNVYVSPIDKFQGITTTSESYQGRSGPPARPCIPEPEKIKQGGQHDHNTNYRLDYHPHGLSLCAAKAYTIAQNKEATQTPISTQ
;
A
#
# COMPACT_ATOMS: atom_id res chain seq x y z
N MET A 1 -4.25 48.79 32.00
CA MET A 1 -4.85 48.29 30.75
C MET A 1 -4.70 46.78 30.77
N ASP A 2 -5.82 46.10 30.91
CA ASP A 2 -5.94 44.66 31.04
C ASP A 2 -5.65 43.95 29.72
N LEU A 3 -4.88 42.86 29.76
CA LEU A 3 -5.07 41.72 28.88
C LEU A 3 -4.87 40.43 29.69
N VAL A 4 -5.99 39.97 30.21
CA VAL A 4 -6.24 38.64 30.77
C VAL A 4 -6.09 37.61 29.66
N THR A 5 -5.24 36.60 29.85
CA THR A 5 -5.35 35.33 29.11
C THR A 5 -5.59 34.21 30.12
N ASN A 6 -6.86 33.79 30.18
CA ASN A 6 -7.33 32.64 30.94
C ASN A 6 -6.84 31.36 30.25
N TYR A 7 -5.73 30.79 30.71
CA TYR A 7 -5.45 29.38 30.47
C TYR A 7 -5.92 28.59 31.70
N ARG A 8 -7.17 28.09 31.62
CA ARG A 8 -7.65 27.01 32.48
C ARG A 8 -6.80 25.77 32.19
N HIS A 9 -5.93 25.41 33.11
CA HIS A 9 -5.43 24.06 33.20
C HIS A 9 -6.26 23.32 34.25
N ASP A 10 -7.20 22.52 33.76
CA ASP A 10 -7.85 21.49 34.55
C ASP A 10 -6.81 20.43 34.88
N TYR A 11 -6.01 20.67 35.92
CA TYR A 11 -5.22 19.62 36.55
C TYR A 11 -6.19 18.79 37.39
N ILE A 12 -6.50 17.59 36.89
CA ILE A 12 -7.06 16.51 37.70
C ILE A 12 -6.07 16.25 38.83
N THR A 13 -6.39 16.70 40.05
CA THR A 13 -5.70 16.26 41.25
C THR A 13 -6.12 14.82 41.53
N PRO A 14 -5.22 13.81 41.50
CA PRO A 14 -5.54 12.54 42.11
C PRO A 14 -5.64 12.78 43.63
N ASP A 15 -6.84 12.59 44.15
CA ASP A 15 -7.12 12.60 45.58
C ASP A 15 -6.34 11.45 46.24
N VAL A 16 -5.27 11.78 46.97
CA VAL A 16 -4.40 10.79 47.65
C VAL A 16 -4.88 10.55 49.09
N SER A 17 -6.09 10.93 49.45
CA SER A 17 -6.63 10.76 50.80
C SER A 17 -7.26 9.38 51.05
N SER A 18 -6.57 8.29 50.68
CA SER A 18 -6.90 6.97 51.24
C SER A 18 -5.79 5.94 51.05
N ILE A 19 -4.70 6.08 51.81
CA ILE A 19 -3.80 4.94 52.07
C ILE A 19 -3.52 4.90 53.58
N LYS A 20 -4.54 4.47 54.32
CA LYS A 20 -4.35 3.77 55.59
C LYS A 20 -4.99 2.40 55.41
N ASN A 21 -4.17 1.39 55.14
CA ASN A 21 -4.12 0.18 55.94
C ASN A 21 -3.10 -0.80 55.34
N ASN A 22 -2.15 -1.16 56.19
CA ASN A 22 -1.21 -2.25 56.00
C ASN A 22 -1.96 -3.57 55.76
N GLN A 23 -1.79 -4.13 54.57
CA GLN A 23 -1.68 -5.58 54.39
C GLN A 23 -0.56 -5.82 53.37
N HIS A 24 0.38 -6.68 53.75
CA HIS A 24 1.43 -7.15 52.87
C HIS A 24 0.81 -7.89 51.68
N ILE A 25 0.61 -7.17 50.58
CA ILE A 25 0.27 -7.75 49.29
C ILE A 25 1.60 -7.96 48.57
N THR A 26 1.99 -9.22 48.40
CA THR A 26 2.98 -9.63 47.41
C THR A 26 2.50 -9.13 46.06
N ARG A 27 3.09 -8.04 45.56
CA ARG A 27 2.86 -7.61 44.19
C ARG A 27 3.66 -8.53 43.29
N ASP A 28 3.00 -9.61 42.85
CA ASP A 28 3.35 -10.23 41.59
C ASP A 28 3.28 -9.12 40.54
N ILE A 29 4.43 -8.75 39.99
CA ILE A 29 4.52 -7.87 38.83
C ILE A 29 4.04 -8.71 37.64
N ILE A 30 2.73 -8.88 37.53
CA ILE A 30 2.08 -9.22 36.29
C ILE A 30 2.22 -7.95 35.45
N GLN A 31 3.17 -7.94 34.52
CA GLN A 31 3.13 -7.00 33.41
C GLN A 31 1.86 -7.35 32.63
N GLU A 32 0.74 -6.69 32.97
CA GLU A 32 -0.43 -6.66 32.11
C GLU A 32 0.00 -5.97 30.81
N GLU A 33 0.35 -6.78 29.81
CA GLU A 33 0.51 -6.32 28.44
C GLU A 33 -0.86 -5.82 27.98
N LYS A 34 -1.10 -4.52 28.13
CA LYS A 34 -2.27 -3.86 27.54
C LYS A 34 -2.13 -3.96 26.03
N VAL A 35 -2.72 -5.01 25.45
CA VAL A 35 -2.88 -5.14 24.01
C VAL A 35 -3.82 -4.03 23.57
N TYR A 36 -3.25 -2.92 23.12
CA TYR A 36 -4.01 -1.84 22.50
C TYR A 36 -4.50 -2.32 21.13
N THR A 37 -5.67 -2.98 21.10
CA THR A 37 -6.40 -3.20 19.86
C THR A 37 -6.78 -1.83 19.32
N ARG A 38 -6.04 -1.33 18.32
CA ARG A 38 -6.38 -0.10 17.61
C ARG A 38 -7.76 -0.32 16.97
N ARG A 39 -8.71 0.58 17.27
CA ARG A 39 -10.00 0.58 16.57
C ARG A 39 -9.73 0.65 15.06
N PRO A 40 -10.42 -0.14 14.22
CA PRO A 40 -10.25 -0.05 12.78
C PRO A 40 -10.52 1.38 12.32
N MET A 41 -9.57 1.97 11.60
CA MET A 41 -9.68 3.34 11.12
C MET A 41 -10.63 3.36 9.92
N ASN A 42 -11.92 3.58 10.19
CA ASN A 42 -12.94 3.74 9.14
C ASN A 42 -12.91 5.15 8.53
N GLY A 43 -11.71 5.64 8.17
CA GLY A 43 -11.51 6.96 7.58
C GLY A 43 -11.51 6.88 6.06
N ILE A 44 -12.59 7.36 5.43
CA ILE A 44 -12.60 7.64 3.99
C ILE A 44 -11.83 8.95 3.81
N SER A 45 -10.80 8.97 2.95
CA SER A 45 -10.06 10.21 2.68
C SER A 45 -10.99 11.25 2.06
N GLN A 46 -10.79 12.53 2.37
CA GLN A 46 -11.57 13.62 1.78
C GLN A 46 -11.58 13.54 0.24
N THR A 47 -10.45 13.17 -0.36
CA THR A 47 -10.34 12.92 -1.80
C THR A 47 -11.24 11.79 -2.31
N SER A 48 -11.36 10.68 -1.57
CA SER A 48 -12.23 9.56 -1.99
C SER A 48 -13.71 9.87 -1.77
N PHE A 49 -14.03 10.80 -0.85
CA PHE A 49 -15.37 11.33 -0.72
C PHE A 49 -15.73 12.28 -1.87
N ASP A 50 -14.80 13.15 -2.26
CA ASP A 50 -15.01 14.19 -3.28
C ASP A 50 -14.99 13.64 -4.72
N PHE A 51 -14.19 12.60 -5.00
CA PHE A 51 -14.02 12.02 -6.33
C PHE A 51 -14.66 10.64 -6.47
N ARG A 52 -15.97 10.54 -6.21
CA ARG A 52 -16.72 9.32 -6.53
C ARG A 52 -16.76 9.13 -8.04
N PRO A 53 -16.59 7.89 -8.56
CA PRO A 53 -16.69 7.64 -9.99
C PRO A 53 -18.05 8.12 -10.50
N TYR A 54 -18.04 9.08 -11.42
CA TYR A 54 -19.24 9.63 -12.04
C TYR A 54 -19.95 8.55 -12.86
N THR A 55 -20.84 7.81 -12.23
CA THR A 55 -21.61 6.73 -12.86
C THR A 55 -22.78 7.25 -13.72
N LYS A 56 -23.13 8.54 -13.61
CA LYS A 56 -24.36 9.10 -14.20
C LYS A 56 -24.18 10.18 -15.27
N HIS A 57 -22.95 10.54 -15.65
CA HIS A 57 -22.69 11.59 -16.63
C HIS A 57 -21.85 11.12 -17.82
N ARG A 58 -22.24 9.99 -18.43
CA ARG A 58 -21.87 9.75 -19.83
C ARG A 58 -22.98 10.36 -20.69
N PRO A 59 -22.68 11.35 -21.56
CA PRO A 59 -23.68 11.79 -22.53
C PRO A 59 -24.11 10.57 -23.37
N PRO A 60 -25.41 10.42 -23.68
CA PRO A 60 -25.87 9.35 -24.56
C PRO A 60 -25.16 9.48 -25.92
N PRO A 61 -24.84 8.35 -26.59
CA PRO A 61 -24.27 8.39 -27.92
C PRO A 61 -25.19 9.19 -28.87
N PRO A 62 -24.63 9.98 -29.80
CA PRO A 62 -25.44 10.69 -30.78
C PRO A 62 -26.28 9.69 -31.58
N ALA A 63 -27.54 10.05 -31.86
CA ALA A 63 -28.42 9.23 -32.67
C ALA A 63 -27.86 9.10 -34.09
N ASP A 64 -27.94 7.89 -34.66
CA ASP A 64 -27.53 7.63 -36.04
C ASP A 64 -28.35 8.52 -36.98
N THR A 65 -27.67 9.41 -37.72
CA THR A 65 -28.35 10.24 -38.71
C THR A 65 -28.64 9.39 -39.94
N GLU A 66 -29.92 9.08 -40.18
CA GLU A 66 -30.34 8.49 -41.44
C GLU A 66 -29.98 9.45 -42.60
N PRO A 67 -29.21 9.00 -43.60
CA PRO A 67 -28.83 9.85 -44.72
C PRO A 67 -30.08 10.19 -45.56
N PHE A 68 -30.15 11.44 -46.02
CA PHE A 68 -31.22 11.89 -46.92
C PHE A 68 -31.29 11.01 -48.19
N LEU A 69 -32.48 10.52 -48.52
CA LEU A 69 -32.74 9.82 -49.79
C LEU A 69 -32.44 10.76 -50.96
N SER A 70 -31.37 10.48 -51.70
CA SER A 70 -31.07 11.18 -52.94
C SER A 70 -32.01 10.69 -54.06
N GLN A 71 -32.69 11.63 -54.74
CA GLN A 71 -33.65 11.36 -55.81
C GLN A 71 -32.99 11.02 -57.17
N ILE A 72 -31.75 10.51 -57.19
CA ILE A 72 -31.09 10.16 -58.44
C ILE A 72 -31.61 8.80 -58.91
N THR A 73 -32.63 8.84 -59.74
CA THR A 73 -33.15 7.66 -60.44
C THR A 73 -32.21 7.35 -61.60
N ILE A 74 -31.14 6.59 -61.34
CA ILE A 74 -30.29 6.04 -62.40
C ILE A 74 -31.12 4.95 -63.09
N GLY A 75 -31.59 5.22 -64.30
CA GLY A 75 -32.34 4.26 -65.11
C GLY A 75 -31.53 2.98 -65.29
N ASN A 76 -32.10 1.86 -64.84
CA ASN A 76 -31.53 0.50 -64.94
C ASN A 76 -31.55 0.00 -66.40
N SER A 77 -30.75 0.60 -67.27
CA SER A 77 -30.49 0.10 -68.63
C SER A 77 -29.05 -0.39 -68.80
N PHE A 78 -28.49 -1.02 -67.76
CA PHE A 78 -27.27 -1.80 -67.90
C PHE A 78 -27.65 -3.28 -67.84
N THR A 79 -27.50 -3.97 -68.98
CA THR A 79 -27.38 -5.42 -68.95
C THR A 79 -26.19 -5.78 -68.05
N PRO A 80 -26.30 -6.77 -67.16
CA PRO A 80 -25.20 -7.09 -66.26
C PRO A 80 -24.06 -7.64 -67.12
N ILE A 81 -23.01 -6.85 -67.33
CA ILE A 81 -21.77 -7.41 -67.82
C ILE A 81 -21.24 -8.23 -66.64
N GLU A 82 -21.19 -9.55 -66.80
CA GLU A 82 -20.57 -10.48 -65.85
C GLU A 82 -19.06 -10.19 -65.79
N LYS A 83 -18.69 -9.14 -65.05
CA LYS A 83 -17.31 -8.76 -64.75
C LYS A 83 -16.88 -9.33 -63.41
N ALA A 84 -17.26 -10.57 -63.11
CA ALA A 84 -16.60 -11.30 -62.05
C ALA A 84 -15.23 -11.73 -62.60
N SER A 85 -14.15 -11.20 -62.03
CA SER A 85 -12.82 -11.76 -62.29
C SER A 85 -12.82 -13.23 -61.85
N GLN A 86 -12.04 -14.08 -62.52
CA GLN A 86 -11.86 -15.49 -62.13
C GLN A 86 -11.51 -15.63 -60.64
N TYR A 87 -10.73 -14.69 -60.11
CA TYR A 87 -10.42 -14.62 -58.69
C TYR A 87 -11.67 -14.54 -57.78
N ARG A 88 -12.71 -13.80 -58.20
CA ARG A 88 -13.94 -13.63 -57.41
C ARG A 88 -14.83 -14.87 -57.45
N THR A 89 -14.74 -15.70 -58.49
CA THR A 89 -15.42 -17.00 -58.57
C THR A 89 -14.67 -18.08 -57.80
N ASP A 90 -13.33 -18.05 -57.87
CA ASP A 90 -12.48 -19.12 -57.34
C ASP A 90 -12.24 -18.98 -55.82
N TYR A 91 -12.35 -17.76 -55.29
CA TYR A 91 -12.15 -17.46 -53.86
C TYR A 91 -13.38 -16.73 -53.28
N PRO A 92 -14.54 -17.40 -53.16
CA PRO A 92 -15.69 -16.80 -52.50
C PRO A 92 -15.37 -16.50 -51.02
N GLY A 93 -15.92 -15.40 -50.51
CA GLY A 93 -15.75 -15.03 -49.11
C GLY A 93 -16.20 -16.14 -48.16
N HIS A 94 -15.47 -16.30 -47.06
CA HIS A 94 -15.74 -17.36 -46.09
C HIS A 94 -17.09 -17.15 -45.38
N ASN A 95 -18.01 -18.11 -45.53
CA ASN A 95 -19.30 -18.06 -44.84
C ASN A 95 -19.18 -18.54 -43.39
N THR A 96 -19.18 -17.59 -42.45
CA THR A 96 -19.03 -17.84 -41.01
C THR A 96 -20.18 -18.60 -40.38
N THR A 97 -21.32 -18.76 -41.06
CA THR A 97 -22.47 -19.56 -40.57
C THR A 97 -22.28 -21.06 -40.83
N GLN A 98 -21.66 -21.42 -41.95
CA GLN A 98 -21.41 -22.81 -42.34
C GLN A 98 -20.10 -23.34 -41.74
N HIS A 99 -19.15 -22.43 -41.50
CA HIS A 99 -17.87 -22.72 -40.88
C HIS A 99 -17.69 -21.86 -39.62
N PRO A 100 -18.44 -22.18 -38.54
CA PRO A 100 -18.27 -21.47 -37.28
C PRO A 100 -16.84 -21.67 -36.78
N ARG A 101 -16.24 -20.57 -36.32
CA ARG A 101 -14.93 -20.62 -35.66
C ARG A 101 -15.01 -21.60 -34.49
N GLN A 102 -14.04 -22.50 -34.37
CA GLN A 102 -13.98 -23.37 -33.21
C GLN A 102 -13.93 -22.53 -31.93
N PRO A 103 -14.77 -22.85 -30.92
CA PRO A 103 -14.74 -22.13 -29.66
C PRO A 103 -13.35 -22.28 -29.04
N ALA A 104 -12.88 -21.22 -28.39
CA ALA A 104 -11.63 -21.29 -27.65
C ALA A 104 -11.73 -22.45 -26.65
N VAL A 105 -10.82 -23.42 -26.77
CA VAL A 105 -10.67 -24.50 -25.78
C VAL A 105 -10.09 -23.86 -24.53
N VAL A 106 -10.97 -23.33 -23.69
CA VAL A 106 -10.62 -22.92 -22.34
C VAL A 106 -10.42 -24.21 -21.54
N PRO A 107 -9.22 -24.46 -20.97
CA PRO A 107 -9.03 -25.61 -20.09
C PRO A 107 -10.15 -25.65 -19.05
N LYS A 108 -10.72 -26.83 -18.77
CA LYS A 108 -11.85 -26.99 -17.84
C LYS A 108 -11.63 -26.29 -16.49
N ASP A 109 -10.36 -26.13 -16.11
CA ASP A 109 -9.92 -25.52 -14.87
C ASP A 109 -10.14 -23.99 -14.80
N HIS A 110 -10.38 -23.30 -15.92
CA HIS A 110 -10.68 -21.86 -15.93
C HIS A 110 -12.19 -21.54 -15.94
N GLN A 111 -13.07 -22.54 -16.03
CA GLN A 111 -14.52 -22.34 -15.90
C GLN A 111 -14.99 -22.34 -14.43
N GLN A 112 -14.15 -22.82 -13.51
CA GLN A 112 -14.44 -22.76 -12.09
C GLN A 112 -13.98 -21.41 -11.56
N ALA A 113 -14.93 -20.59 -11.09
CA ALA A 113 -14.60 -19.41 -10.31
C ALA A 113 -13.74 -19.85 -9.11
N TYR A 114 -12.57 -19.24 -8.95
CA TYR A 114 -11.67 -19.55 -7.84
C TYR A 114 -12.41 -19.41 -6.51
N VAL A 115 -12.55 -20.51 -5.77
CA VAL A 115 -13.10 -20.50 -4.41
C VAL A 115 -11.92 -20.45 -3.45
N ALA A 116 -11.74 -19.32 -2.77
CA ALA A 116 -10.70 -19.20 -1.76
C ALA A 116 -10.96 -20.21 -0.62
N PRO A 117 -9.93 -20.96 -0.16
CA PRO A 117 -10.09 -21.87 0.96
C PRO A 117 -10.48 -21.07 2.21
N MET A 118 -11.66 -21.36 2.77
CA MET A 118 -12.14 -20.74 4.03
C MET A 118 -11.51 -21.35 5.29
N GLN A 119 -10.79 -22.46 5.13
CA GLN A 119 -10.20 -23.18 6.24
C GLN A 119 -9.00 -22.42 6.79
N LYS A 120 -9.08 -22.04 8.07
CA LYS A 120 -7.95 -21.46 8.78
C LYS A 120 -6.92 -22.56 9.04
N MET A 121 -5.64 -22.22 8.88
CA MET A 121 -4.53 -23.10 9.22
C MET A 121 -4.52 -23.33 10.74
N ASP A 122 -4.29 -24.57 11.18
CA ASP A 122 -4.05 -24.85 12.60
C ASP A 122 -2.79 -24.10 13.04
N THR A 123 -2.94 -23.19 14.00
CA THR A 123 -1.84 -22.33 14.48
C THR A 123 -1.20 -22.83 15.76
N LEU A 124 -1.70 -23.94 16.33
CA LEU A 124 -1.19 -24.46 17.58
C LEU A 124 0.17 -25.11 17.36
N THR A 125 1.17 -24.61 18.07
CA THR A 125 2.50 -25.24 18.11
C THR A 125 2.45 -26.48 19.00
N VAL A 126 3.36 -27.43 18.75
CA VAL A 126 3.54 -28.63 19.60
C VAL A 126 3.68 -28.23 21.06
N THR A 127 4.38 -27.13 21.34
CA THR A 127 4.54 -26.60 22.70
C THR A 127 3.23 -26.18 23.36
N GLN A 128 2.33 -25.51 22.64
CA GLN A 128 1.01 -25.11 23.18
C GLN A 128 0.10 -26.30 23.42
N ARG A 129 0.27 -27.39 22.64
CA ARG A 129 -0.48 -28.63 22.82
C ARG A 129 0.02 -29.44 24.01
N ASP A 130 1.33 -29.56 24.15
CA ASP A 130 1.95 -30.48 25.09
C ASP A 130 2.20 -29.87 26.48
N PHE A 131 2.36 -28.54 26.58
CA PHE A 131 2.63 -27.85 27.84
C PHE A 131 1.44 -26.98 28.27
N GLN A 132 0.40 -27.63 28.80
CA GLN A 132 -0.73 -26.94 29.40
C GLN A 132 -0.42 -26.51 30.85
N PRO A 133 -0.94 -25.37 31.32
CA PRO A 133 -0.74 -24.92 32.68
C PRO A 133 -1.33 -25.94 33.67
N ILE A 134 -0.52 -26.33 34.66
CA ILE A 134 -0.95 -27.24 35.73
C ILE A 134 -1.75 -26.43 36.75
N ASP A 135 -2.98 -26.86 37.06
CA ASP A 135 -3.78 -26.24 38.11
C ASP A 135 -3.16 -26.53 39.48
N MET A 136 -2.57 -25.48 40.07
CA MET A 136 -1.91 -25.53 41.38
C MET A 136 -2.86 -25.97 42.51
N ASN A 137 -4.18 -25.85 42.33
CA ASN A 137 -5.17 -26.28 43.33
C ASN A 137 -5.37 -27.80 43.36
N THR A 138 -5.00 -28.51 42.30
CA THR A 138 -5.10 -29.97 42.20
C THR A 138 -3.88 -30.69 42.79
N LEU A 139 -2.77 -29.97 42.99
CA LEU A 139 -1.55 -30.55 43.53
C LEU A 139 -1.70 -30.83 45.04
N PRO A 140 -1.22 -31.99 45.52
CA PRO A 140 -1.24 -32.29 46.94
C PRO A 140 -0.38 -31.26 47.68
N ARG A 141 -1.03 -30.45 48.52
CA ARG A 141 -0.35 -29.46 49.36
C ARG A 141 0.64 -30.18 50.27
N ILE A 142 1.93 -29.99 50.00
CA ILE A 142 3.02 -30.49 50.86
C ILE A 142 2.82 -29.83 52.23
N ARG A 143 2.39 -30.64 53.22
CA ARG A 143 2.30 -30.19 54.60
C ARG A 143 3.72 -30.19 55.17
N LEU A 144 4.34 -29.02 55.24
CA LEU A 144 5.52 -28.83 56.07
C LEU A 144 5.12 -29.05 57.52
N VAL A 145 5.41 -30.24 58.05
CA VAL A 145 5.25 -30.51 59.49
C VAL A 145 6.38 -29.76 60.18
N PRO A 146 6.09 -28.81 61.08
CA PRO A 146 7.14 -28.16 61.86
C PRO A 146 7.88 -29.24 62.67
N LEU A 147 9.20 -29.30 62.54
CA LEU A 147 10.03 -30.18 63.37
C LEU A 147 9.75 -29.83 64.83
N LYS A 148 9.21 -30.79 65.59
CA LYS A 148 9.10 -30.66 67.04
C LYS A 148 10.52 -30.62 67.59
N SER A 149 10.94 -29.49 68.15
CA SER A 149 12.28 -29.24 68.70
C SER A 149 12.61 -30.03 69.98
N SER A 150 11.89 -31.12 70.25
CA SER A 150 12.05 -31.91 71.47
C SER A 150 12.84 -33.19 71.18
N LEU A 151 14.13 -33.02 70.96
CA LEU A 151 15.11 -34.04 71.30
C LEU A 151 15.76 -33.59 72.61
N SER A 152 14.98 -33.55 73.68
CA SER A 152 15.52 -33.40 75.03
C SER A 152 16.10 -34.74 75.45
N ILE A 153 17.31 -35.04 74.98
CA ILE A 153 18.16 -36.05 75.61
C ILE A 153 18.47 -35.46 76.99
N ASN A 154 18.02 -36.12 78.05
CA ASN A 154 18.31 -35.69 79.41
C ASN A 154 19.82 -35.83 79.66
N ASP A 155 20.56 -34.75 79.44
CA ASP A 155 21.98 -34.67 79.80
C ASP A 155 22.08 -34.81 81.32
N GLN A 156 22.55 -35.99 81.79
CA GLN A 156 22.76 -36.28 83.21
C GLN A 156 24.02 -35.62 83.81
N THR A 157 24.69 -34.76 83.05
CA THR A 157 25.84 -34.00 83.49
C THR A 157 25.37 -32.73 84.20
N GLY A 158 25.77 -32.57 85.48
CA GLY A 158 25.58 -31.31 86.21
C GLY A 158 26.21 -30.11 85.47
N PRO A 159 25.88 -28.87 85.86
CA PRO A 159 26.29 -27.68 85.12
C PRO A 159 27.81 -27.62 85.02
N MET A 160 28.33 -27.91 83.82
CA MET A 160 29.74 -27.75 83.53
C MET A 160 30.04 -26.26 83.54
N GLU A 161 31.01 -25.84 84.35
CA GLU A 161 31.51 -24.47 84.36
C GLU A 161 32.32 -24.25 83.05
N SER A 162 31.60 -24.08 81.95
CA SER A 162 32.16 -24.03 80.59
C SER A 162 32.68 -22.64 80.22
N MET A 163 32.68 -21.71 81.17
CA MET A 163 33.07 -20.32 80.92
C MET A 163 34.57 -20.18 81.12
N THR A 164 35.30 -20.13 80.02
CA THR A 164 36.74 -19.87 80.05
C THR A 164 37.01 -18.46 80.58
N MET A 165 38.17 -18.29 81.24
CA MET A 165 38.61 -16.99 81.76
C MET A 165 38.57 -15.88 80.70
N THR A 166 38.85 -16.21 79.44
CA THR A 166 38.78 -15.28 78.31
C THR A 166 37.36 -14.77 78.08
N ARG A 167 36.36 -15.65 78.09
CA ARG A 167 34.95 -15.28 77.90
C ARG A 167 34.43 -14.41 79.05
N TYR A 168 34.97 -14.60 80.25
CA TYR A 168 34.64 -13.76 81.42
C TYR A 168 35.17 -12.34 81.28
N HIS A 169 36.43 -12.17 80.86
CA HIS A 169 37.09 -10.86 80.82
C HIS A 169 36.77 -10.04 79.56
N TYR A 170 36.51 -10.69 78.43
CA TYR A 170 36.24 -10.03 77.15
C TYR A 170 34.76 -10.11 76.79
N GLN A 171 33.95 -9.34 77.52
CA GLN A 171 32.55 -9.13 77.16
C GLN A 171 32.44 -8.01 76.12
N PRO A 172 31.44 -8.05 75.21
CA PRO A 172 31.21 -6.96 74.28
C PRO A 172 30.85 -5.70 75.07
N TYR A 173 31.76 -4.72 75.09
CA TYR A 173 31.48 -3.41 75.65
C TYR A 173 30.65 -2.62 74.65
N GLU A 174 29.44 -2.24 75.05
CA GLU A 174 28.61 -1.28 74.30
C GLU A 174 29.37 0.04 74.21
N SER A 175 29.81 0.42 73.01
CA SER A 175 30.46 1.71 72.80
C SER A 175 29.39 2.80 72.86
N THR A 176 29.22 3.41 74.03
CA THR A 176 28.24 4.49 74.28
C THR A 176 28.50 5.78 73.50
N MET A 177 29.62 5.86 72.79
CA MET A 177 30.04 7.04 72.03
C MET A 177 29.92 6.78 70.53
N SER A 178 28.99 7.48 69.87
CA SER A 178 28.87 7.51 68.41
C SER A 178 30.16 8.04 67.79
N LYS A 179 30.90 7.20 67.04
CA LYS A 179 32.09 7.62 66.29
C LYS A 179 31.71 8.72 65.30
N ARG A 180 32.16 9.96 65.52
CA ARG A 180 32.07 11.03 64.52
C ARG A 180 33.04 10.70 63.39
N ARG A 181 32.50 10.36 62.22
CA ARG A 181 33.28 10.26 60.97
C ARG A 181 33.29 11.63 60.31
N TYR A 182 34.48 12.18 60.06
CA TYR A 182 34.63 13.44 59.33
C TYR A 182 34.66 13.14 57.82
N GLY A 183 33.81 13.80 57.03
CA GLY A 183 33.77 13.70 55.57
C GLY A 183 32.56 12.95 54.99
N GLU A 184 31.80 12.23 55.81
CA GLU A 184 30.48 11.71 55.42
C GLU A 184 29.44 12.81 55.69
N LEU A 185 28.70 13.24 54.67
CA LEU A 185 27.46 14.02 54.88
C LEU A 185 26.61 13.22 55.87
N MET A 186 26.14 13.86 56.95
CA MET A 186 25.44 13.18 58.03
C MET A 186 24.45 12.16 57.45
N PRO A 187 24.48 10.88 57.88
CA PRO A 187 23.76 9.78 57.22
C PRO A 187 22.24 9.97 57.15
N ASN A 188 21.71 10.98 57.84
CA ASN A 188 20.28 11.21 58.03
C ASN A 188 19.79 12.52 57.41
N VAL A 189 20.66 13.31 56.76
CA VAL A 189 20.28 14.61 56.17
C VAL A 189 20.53 14.55 54.67
N TYR A 190 19.49 14.18 53.93
CA TYR A 190 19.48 14.31 52.49
C TYR A 190 19.33 15.79 52.11
N VAL A 191 20.38 16.36 51.50
CA VAL A 191 20.32 17.68 50.87
C VAL A 191 20.00 17.46 49.40
N SER A 192 18.77 17.76 49.00
CA SER A 192 18.38 17.70 47.59
C SER A 192 19.18 18.73 46.79
N PRO A 193 19.72 18.37 45.61
CA PRO A 193 20.34 19.34 44.73
C PRO A 193 19.31 20.41 44.34
N ILE A 194 19.68 21.67 44.55
CA ILE A 194 18.81 22.84 44.30
C ILE A 194 18.68 23.07 42.78
N ASP A 195 19.74 22.80 42.04
CA ASP A 195 19.80 23.04 40.60
C ASP A 195 19.44 21.79 39.81
N LYS A 196 18.68 22.01 38.73
CA LYS A 196 18.41 20.99 37.73
C LYS A 196 19.68 20.74 36.91
N PHE A 197 19.93 19.49 36.58
CA PHE A 197 21.03 19.11 35.69
C PHE A 197 20.82 19.71 34.30
N GLN A 198 21.72 20.60 33.88
CA GLN A 198 21.72 21.26 32.56
C GLN A 198 22.60 20.56 31.52
N GLY A 199 22.90 19.28 31.72
CA GLY A 199 23.78 18.55 30.80
C GLY A 199 23.08 18.23 29.49
N ILE A 200 23.53 18.85 28.41
CA ILE A 200 23.19 18.47 27.04
C ILE A 200 24.23 17.46 26.57
N THR A 201 23.79 16.37 25.95
CA THR A 201 24.72 15.36 25.42
C THR A 201 25.35 15.85 24.12
N THR A 202 26.60 15.46 23.87
CA THR A 202 27.30 15.77 22.62
C THR A 202 26.54 15.27 21.39
N THR A 203 25.86 14.13 21.51
CA THR A 203 25.00 13.57 20.45
C THR A 203 23.78 14.45 20.16
N SER A 204 23.07 14.92 21.20
CA SER A 204 21.93 15.83 21.01
C SER A 204 22.34 17.19 20.45
N GLU A 205 23.54 17.65 20.77
CA GLU A 205 24.07 18.92 20.26
C GLU A 205 24.49 18.79 18.79
N SER A 206 25.19 17.71 18.44
CA SER A 206 25.75 17.50 17.09
C SER A 206 24.72 16.99 16.07
N TYR A 207 23.78 16.13 16.48
CA TYR A 207 22.84 15.47 15.59
C TYR A 207 21.48 16.19 15.55
N GLN A 208 21.49 17.41 15.01
CA GLN A 208 20.26 18.16 14.75
C GLN A 208 19.77 17.87 13.33
N GLY A 209 18.50 17.52 13.18
CA GLY A 209 17.87 17.30 11.88
C GLY A 209 17.84 18.57 11.05
N ARG A 210 18.86 18.80 10.20
CA ARG A 210 18.89 19.92 9.27
C ARG A 210 18.07 19.56 8.04
N SER A 211 17.02 20.33 7.75
CA SER A 211 16.33 20.19 6.47
C SER A 211 17.19 20.76 5.36
N GLY A 212 17.55 19.92 4.38
CA GLY A 212 18.20 20.37 3.16
C GLY A 212 17.22 21.09 2.21
N PRO A 213 17.74 21.82 1.21
CA PRO A 213 16.90 22.32 0.13
C PRO A 213 16.26 21.14 -0.63
N PRO A 214 15.04 21.30 -1.17
CA PRO A 214 14.41 20.26 -1.97
C PRO A 214 15.26 19.94 -3.22
N ALA A 215 15.28 18.68 -3.61
CA ALA A 215 15.97 18.24 -4.83
C ALA A 215 15.38 18.96 -6.05
N ARG A 216 16.26 19.46 -6.93
CA ARG A 216 15.82 20.07 -8.19
C ARG A 216 15.44 18.97 -9.18
N PRO A 217 14.29 19.08 -9.88
CA PRO A 217 13.91 18.11 -10.89
C PRO A 217 14.86 18.18 -12.10
N CYS A 218 15.37 17.04 -12.53
CA CYS A 218 16.18 16.92 -13.75
C CYS A 218 15.26 16.61 -14.95
N ILE A 219 14.42 17.58 -15.31
CA ILE A 219 13.55 17.46 -16.48
C ILE A 219 14.34 17.98 -17.69
N PRO A 220 14.53 17.18 -18.76
CA PRO A 220 15.20 17.67 -19.96
C PRO A 220 14.37 18.79 -20.60
N GLU A 221 15.05 19.80 -21.14
CA GLU A 221 14.40 20.88 -21.85
C GLU A 221 13.68 20.32 -23.08
N PRO A 222 12.43 20.74 -23.38
CA PRO A 222 11.72 20.29 -24.57
C PRO A 222 12.39 20.87 -25.83
N GLU A 223 13.40 20.17 -26.35
CA GLU A 223 13.97 20.49 -27.65
C GLU A 223 12.99 20.14 -28.78
N LYS A 224 12.82 21.05 -29.73
CA LYS A 224 12.07 20.77 -30.95
C LYS A 224 12.86 19.75 -31.76
N ILE A 225 12.26 18.58 -32.00
CA ILE A 225 12.83 17.57 -32.90
C ILE A 225 13.07 18.23 -34.25
N LYS A 226 14.33 18.29 -34.69
CA LYS A 226 14.68 18.79 -36.01
C LYS A 226 14.02 17.86 -37.03
N GLN A 227 13.11 18.37 -37.84
CA GLN A 227 12.55 17.62 -38.97
C GLN A 227 13.71 17.33 -39.94
N GLY A 228 14.22 16.10 -39.90
CA GLY A 228 15.33 15.65 -40.73
C GLY A 228 14.83 14.80 -41.89
N GLY A 229 15.30 15.11 -43.09
CA GLY A 229 15.10 14.30 -44.29
C GLY A 229 13.88 14.70 -45.12
N GLN A 230 14.06 14.70 -46.45
CA GLN A 230 12.95 14.70 -47.40
C GLN A 230 12.55 13.24 -47.61
N HIS A 231 11.30 12.89 -47.33
CA HIS A 231 10.79 11.56 -47.61
C HIS A 231 10.21 11.54 -49.02
N ASP A 232 10.64 10.61 -49.86
CA ASP A 232 10.01 10.40 -51.16
C ASP A 232 8.64 9.74 -50.93
N HIS A 233 7.58 10.49 -51.24
CA HIS A 233 6.20 10.01 -51.15
C HIS A 233 5.69 9.42 -52.47
N ASN A 234 6.57 9.18 -53.44
CA ASN A 234 6.19 8.51 -54.68
C ASN A 234 6.07 7.01 -54.46
N THR A 235 4.86 6.50 -54.69
CA THR A 235 4.60 5.06 -54.73
C THR A 235 4.77 4.56 -56.16
N ASN A 236 5.18 3.30 -56.32
CA ASN A 236 5.27 2.65 -57.64
C ASN A 236 3.95 2.78 -58.41
N TYR A 237 2.80 2.65 -57.73
CA TYR A 237 1.49 2.85 -58.33
C TYR A 237 1.33 4.22 -59.00
N ARG A 238 1.82 5.29 -58.36
CA ARG A 238 1.75 6.65 -58.90
C ARG A 238 2.66 6.84 -60.12
N LEU A 239 3.78 6.12 -60.17
CA LEU A 239 4.71 6.12 -61.30
C LEU A 239 4.15 5.30 -62.48
N ASP A 240 3.56 4.14 -62.19
CA ASP A 240 3.13 3.17 -63.19
C ASP A 240 1.77 3.52 -63.82
N TYR A 241 0.86 4.13 -63.05
CA TYR A 241 -0.51 4.41 -63.47
C TYR A 241 -0.74 5.92 -63.60
N HIS A 242 -0.20 6.50 -64.66
CA HIS A 242 -0.52 7.87 -65.09
C HIS A 242 -1.51 7.83 -66.27
N PRO A 243 -2.34 8.87 -66.49
CA PRO A 243 -3.26 8.88 -67.62
C PRO A 243 -2.48 8.79 -68.93
N HIS A 244 -2.61 7.66 -69.62
CA HIS A 244 -2.15 7.52 -70.99
C HIS A 244 -3.15 8.23 -71.90
N GLY A 245 -2.67 9.10 -72.80
CA GLY A 245 -3.53 9.74 -73.78
C GLY A 245 -4.24 8.69 -74.61
N LEU A 246 -5.59 8.70 -74.61
CA LEU A 246 -6.36 7.79 -75.45
C LEU A 246 -6.05 8.11 -76.92
N SER A 247 -5.65 7.09 -77.69
CA SER A 247 -5.47 7.28 -79.14
C SER A 247 -6.82 7.60 -79.78
N LEU A 248 -6.82 8.52 -80.75
CA LEU A 248 -8.02 8.88 -81.48
C LEU A 248 -8.51 7.65 -82.26
N CYS A 249 -9.76 7.25 -82.02
CA CYS A 249 -10.41 6.21 -82.81
C CYS A 249 -10.47 6.64 -84.30
N ALA A 250 -10.17 5.70 -85.21
CA ALA A 250 -10.11 5.95 -86.65
C ALA A 250 -11.38 6.62 -87.20
N ALA A 251 -12.57 6.20 -86.73
CA ALA A 251 -13.83 6.82 -87.13
C ALA A 251 -13.90 8.31 -86.75
N LYS A 252 -13.43 8.64 -85.54
CA LYS A 252 -13.39 10.03 -85.05
C LYS A 252 -12.39 10.87 -85.85
N ALA A 253 -11.21 10.31 -86.15
CA ALA A 253 -10.23 10.93 -87.02
C ALA A 253 -10.78 11.20 -88.43
N TYR A 254 -11.54 10.25 -88.99
CA TYR A 254 -12.19 10.38 -90.29
C TYR A 254 -13.23 11.50 -90.32
N THR A 255 -14.13 11.58 -89.32
CA THR A 255 -15.07 12.71 -89.21
C THR A 255 -14.37 14.05 -89.06
N ILE A 256 -13.24 14.11 -88.36
CA ILE A 256 -12.44 15.35 -88.25
C ILE A 256 -11.84 15.72 -89.62
N ALA A 257 -11.40 14.76 -90.42
CA ALA A 257 -10.88 14.99 -91.76
C ALA A 257 -11.99 15.51 -92.71
N GLN A 258 -13.16 14.86 -92.73
CA GLN A 258 -14.31 15.30 -93.52
C GLN A 258 -14.76 16.72 -93.17
N ASN A 259 -14.86 17.04 -91.88
CA ASN A 259 -15.26 18.37 -91.45
C ASN A 259 -14.24 19.44 -91.86
N LYS A 260 -12.93 19.10 -91.90
CA LYS A 260 -11.89 20.01 -92.40
C LYS A 260 -12.03 20.27 -93.90
N GLU A 261 -12.32 19.23 -94.69
CA GLU A 261 -12.56 19.36 -96.13
C GLU A 261 -13.82 20.20 -96.42
N ALA A 262 -14.90 19.99 -95.65
CA ALA A 262 -16.14 20.76 -95.78
C ALA A 262 -15.95 22.26 -95.45
N THR A 263 -15.06 22.60 -94.53
CA THR A 263 -14.73 24.02 -94.24
C THR A 263 -13.81 24.68 -95.28
N GLN A 264 -13.25 23.92 -96.23
CA GLN A 264 -12.34 24.44 -97.25
C GLN A 264 -12.98 24.67 -98.63
N THR A 265 -14.27 24.37 -98.82
CA THR A 265 -14.95 24.75 -100.07
C THR A 265 -15.18 26.27 -100.10
N PRO A 266 -14.54 27.02 -101.02
CA PRO A 266 -14.74 28.46 -101.12
C PRO A 266 -16.16 28.74 -101.65
N ILE A 267 -16.83 29.71 -101.00
CA ILE A 267 -18.05 30.35 -101.49
C ILE A 267 -17.72 30.96 -102.86
N SER A 268 -18.08 30.27 -103.95
CA SER A 268 -18.07 30.82 -105.30
C SER A 268 -19.51 31.05 -105.76
N THR A 269 -19.95 32.30 -105.73
CA THR A 269 -21.07 32.85 -106.51
C THR A 269 -20.97 34.36 -106.41
N GLN A 270 -20.61 35.03 -107.51
CA GLN A 270 -21.50 35.68 -108.48
C GLN A 270 -22.00 37.04 -107.98
#